data_AF-A0AA42WV65-F1
#
_entry.id   AF-A0AA42WV65-F1
#
_cell.length_a   1.000
_cell.length_b   1.000
_cell.length_c   1.000
_cell.angle_alpha   90.00
_cell.angle_beta   90.00
_cell.angle_gamma   90.00
#
_symmetry.space_group_name_H-M   'P 1'
#
loop_
_entity.id
_entity.type
_entity.pdbx_description
1 polymer ?
#
loop_
_entity_poly.entity_id
_entity_poly.type
_entity_poly.pdbx_seq_one_letter_code
_entity_poly.pdbx_strand_id
1 'polypeptide(L)'
;MEGVLQLGPLMIATDRMIAVALLWAFLGVGGFIAARTESRAGRVAWIAAAVGIVAARVGYVAENAPAFAIEPWTVLALWQGGFSLWPGVLATAVVIVMLLGRQRATAGLVASLAVLVSAQIAATALLAPQPRPLPSGPILADMAQRPIPIESLRGQPFVVNLWATWCPPCRREMPMMIDVAAGSDIPILLVNQGEDVSRVRDYLAREGLADTSIRLDPLGALGEAIGTRAMPTTLFIDADGRIRRTHTGEISRAALLAALRDLERMTS
;
A
#
# COMPACT_ATOMS: atom_id res chain seq x y z
N MET A 1 1.01 4.40 15.21
CA MET A 1 1.39 5.48 14.31
C MET A 1 2.13 4.84 13.17
N GLU A 2 1.59 4.91 11.95
CA GLU A 2 2.27 4.41 10.76
C GLU A 2 3.68 5.00 10.72
N GLY A 3 4.64 4.26 10.15
CA GLY A 3 5.87 4.85 9.65
C GLY A 3 5.53 5.80 8.51
N VAL A 4 4.93 6.94 8.84
CA VAL A 4 4.59 8.04 7.96
C VAL A 4 5.15 9.24 8.68
N LEU A 5 6.30 9.73 8.21
CA LEU A 5 6.79 11.03 8.68
C LEU A 5 5.89 12.08 8.05
N GLN A 6 5.13 12.75 8.91
CA GLN A 6 4.24 13.84 8.52
C GLN A 6 5.11 15.10 8.31
N LEU A 7 5.65 15.26 7.11
CA LEU A 7 6.40 16.46 6.70
C LEU A 7 5.39 17.50 6.18
N GLY A 8 4.72 18.18 7.10
CA GLY A 8 3.67 19.16 6.76
C GLY A 8 2.47 18.48 6.06
N PRO A 9 1.97 19.01 4.92
CA PRO A 9 0.82 18.44 4.22
C PRO A 9 1.13 17.15 3.44
N LEU A 10 2.39 16.71 3.37
CA LEU A 10 2.82 15.53 2.63
C LEU A 10 3.01 14.34 3.57
N MET A 11 2.16 13.32 3.41
CA MET A 11 2.35 12.02 4.05
C MET A 11 3.20 11.13 3.14
N ILE A 12 4.50 11.05 3.42
CA ILE A 12 5.41 10.14 2.72
C ILE A 12 5.58 8.89 3.56
N ALA A 13 5.26 7.74 2.97
CA ALA A 13 5.44 6.45 3.61
C ALA A 13 6.95 6.18 3.85
N THR A 14 7.30 5.75 5.07
CA THR A 14 8.69 5.61 5.54
C THR A 14 9.49 4.61 4.72
N ASP A 15 8.84 3.56 4.23
CA ASP A 15 9.42 2.59 3.29
C ASP A 15 9.96 3.26 2.01
N ARG A 16 9.24 4.25 1.46
CA ARG A 16 9.65 4.99 0.25
C ARG A 16 10.83 5.91 0.52
N MET A 17 10.88 6.56 1.68
CA MET A 17 12.02 7.41 2.04
C MET A 17 13.29 6.60 2.19
N ILE A 18 13.21 5.41 2.80
CA ILE A 18 14.37 4.50 2.92
C ILE A 18 14.80 4.05 1.54
N ALA A 19 13.88 3.63 0.67
CA ALA A 19 14.22 3.20 -0.69
C ALA A 19 14.92 4.33 -1.49
N VAL A 20 14.44 5.56 -1.41
CA VAL A 20 15.07 6.73 -2.04
C VAL A 20 16.44 7.02 -1.43
N ALA A 21 16.59 6.97 -0.11
CA ALA A 21 17.87 7.18 0.56
C ALA A 21 18.91 6.12 0.16
N LEU A 22 18.52 4.85 0.11
CA LEU A 22 19.39 3.74 -0.31
C LEU A 22 19.72 3.82 -1.80
N LEU A 23 18.81 4.30 -2.63
CA LEU A 23 19.08 4.58 -4.05
C LEU A 23 20.18 5.65 -4.19
N TRP A 24 20.07 6.76 -3.45
CA TRP A 24 21.12 7.79 -3.44
C TRP A 24 22.45 7.26 -2.89
N ALA A 25 22.41 6.40 -1.86
CA ALA A 25 23.60 5.72 -1.35
C ALA A 25 24.25 4.84 -2.42
N PHE A 26 23.46 4.06 -3.18
CA PHE A 26 23.94 3.24 -4.29
C PHE A 26 24.64 4.09 -5.36
N LEU A 27 24.01 5.20 -5.79
CA LEU A 27 24.58 6.12 -6.77
C LEU A 27 25.87 6.77 -6.25
N GLY A 28 25.91 7.16 -4.97
CA GLY A 28 27.10 7.69 -4.31
C GLY A 28 28.26 6.69 -4.28
N VAL A 29 27.99 5.42 -3.93
CA VAL A 29 29.00 4.34 -3.98
C VAL A 29 29.49 4.12 -5.41
N GLY A 30 28.59 4.16 -6.41
CA GLY A 30 28.99 4.06 -7.82
C GLY A 30 29.93 5.19 -8.26
N GLY A 31 29.65 6.43 -7.87
CA GLY A 31 30.52 7.58 -8.11
C GLY A 31 31.89 7.43 -7.42
N PHE A 32 31.89 6.98 -6.17
CA PHE A 32 33.12 6.74 -5.41
C PHE A 32 34.00 5.64 -6.03
N ILE A 33 33.39 4.52 -6.42
CA ILE A 33 34.09 3.44 -7.12
C ILE A 33 34.67 3.94 -8.44
N ALA A 34 33.92 4.74 -9.20
CA ALA A 34 34.40 5.33 -10.46
C ALA A 34 35.66 6.18 -10.25
N ALA A 35 35.65 7.03 -9.21
CA ALA A 35 36.80 7.87 -8.87
C ALA A 35 38.04 7.06 -8.42
N ARG A 36 37.85 5.92 -7.76
CA ARG A 36 38.93 5.06 -7.26
C ARG A 36 39.51 4.10 -8.31
N THR A 37 38.74 3.74 -9.33
CA THR A 37 39.09 2.68 -10.29
C THR A 37 39.24 3.17 -11.73
N GLU A 38 39.08 4.47 -11.97
CA GLU A 38 39.02 5.10 -13.31
C GLU A 38 38.05 4.37 -14.25
N SER A 39 36.99 3.78 -13.69
CA SER A 39 36.03 2.95 -14.42
C SER A 39 34.76 3.72 -14.76
N ARG A 40 33.91 3.11 -15.60
CA ARG A 40 32.58 3.64 -15.94
C ARG A 40 31.53 3.39 -14.85
N ALA A 41 31.92 2.96 -13.65
CA ALA A 41 31.02 2.53 -12.58
C ALA A 41 29.93 3.54 -12.23
N GLY A 42 30.26 4.85 -12.21
CA GLY A 42 29.30 5.90 -11.89
C GLY A 42 28.18 5.99 -12.93
N ARG A 43 28.52 5.96 -14.21
CA ARG A 43 27.52 5.95 -15.30
C ARG A 43 26.69 4.67 -15.28
N VAL A 44 27.33 3.53 -15.07
CA VAL A 44 26.63 2.25 -14.98
C VAL A 44 25.68 2.20 -13.79
N ALA A 45 26.05 2.78 -12.64
CA ALA A 45 25.16 2.85 -11.48
C ALA A 45 23.87 3.62 -11.79
N TRP A 46 23.95 4.76 -12.49
CA TRP A 46 22.78 5.51 -12.95
C TRP A 46 21.90 4.71 -13.92
N ILE A 47 22.50 4.05 -14.91
CA ILE A 47 21.74 3.22 -15.87
C ILE A 47 21.09 2.03 -15.17
N ALA A 48 21.84 1.33 -14.32
CA ALA A 48 21.34 0.18 -13.57
C ALA A 48 20.19 0.56 -12.63
N ALA A 49 20.30 1.71 -11.95
CA ALA A 49 19.24 2.25 -11.12
C ALA A 49 17.97 2.55 -11.94
N ALA A 50 18.10 3.23 -13.07
CA ALA A 50 16.95 3.55 -13.93
C ALA A 50 16.26 2.27 -14.45
N VAL A 51 17.03 1.31 -14.96
CA VAL A 51 16.52 0.02 -15.42
C VAL A 51 15.87 -0.76 -14.28
N GLY A 52 16.50 -0.77 -13.10
CA GLY A 52 15.98 -1.42 -11.90
C GLY A 52 14.62 -0.89 -11.47
N ILE A 53 14.44 0.44 -11.45
CA ILE A 53 13.15 1.08 -11.11
C ILE A 53 12.06 0.69 -12.12
N VAL A 54 12.38 0.73 -13.41
CA VAL A 54 11.44 0.34 -14.48
C VAL A 54 11.08 -1.14 -14.35
N ALA A 55 12.06 -2.02 -14.15
CA ALA A 55 11.82 -3.45 -13.96
C ALA A 55 10.99 -3.75 -12.69
N ALA A 56 11.24 -3.05 -11.60
CA ALA A 56 10.46 -3.16 -10.37
C ALA A 56 8.99 -2.78 -10.61
N ARG A 57 8.74 -1.71 -11.38
CA ARG A 57 7.38 -1.30 -11.74
C ARG A 57 6.70 -2.32 -12.66
N VAL A 58 7.40 -2.77 -13.69
CA VAL A 58 6.87 -3.78 -14.63
C VAL A 58 6.55 -5.08 -13.89
N GLY A 59 7.41 -5.51 -12.97
CA GLY A 59 7.15 -6.66 -12.10
C GLY A 59 5.87 -6.51 -11.28
N TYR A 60 5.66 -5.36 -10.65
CA TYR A 60 4.44 -5.09 -9.88
C TYR A 60 3.18 -5.10 -10.74
N VAL A 61 3.27 -4.55 -11.95
CA VAL A 61 2.18 -4.56 -12.93
C VAL A 61 1.85 -5.98 -13.36
N ALA A 62 2.86 -6.82 -13.61
CA ALA A 62 2.68 -8.22 -13.99
C ALA A 62 2.04 -9.04 -12.85
N GLU A 63 2.49 -8.86 -11.61
CA GLU A 63 1.92 -9.52 -10.42
C GLU A 63 0.46 -9.12 -10.15
N ASN A 64 0.04 -7.95 -10.62
CA ASN A 64 -1.31 -7.40 -10.45
C ASN A 64 -2.03 -7.19 -11.78
N ALA A 65 -1.70 -8.00 -12.81
CA ALA A 65 -2.22 -7.83 -14.16
C ALA A 65 -3.76 -7.73 -14.24
N PRO A 66 -4.55 -8.50 -13.46
CA PRO A 66 -6.01 -8.34 -13.48
C PRO A 66 -6.49 -6.94 -13.05
N ALA A 67 -5.80 -6.31 -12.10
CA ALA A 67 -6.14 -4.96 -11.64
C ALA A 67 -5.89 -3.92 -12.74
N PHE A 68 -4.75 -4.03 -13.42
CA PHE A 68 -4.35 -3.12 -14.49
C PHE A 68 -5.10 -3.37 -15.80
N ALA A 69 -5.68 -4.55 -16.00
CA ALA A 69 -6.55 -4.81 -17.15
C ALA A 69 -7.86 -3.99 -17.07
N ILE A 70 -8.36 -3.75 -15.85
CA ILE A 70 -9.56 -2.94 -15.61
C ILE A 70 -9.23 -1.44 -15.72
N GLU A 71 -8.09 -1.01 -15.18
CA GLU A 71 -7.66 0.40 -15.19
C GLU A 71 -6.25 0.59 -15.81
N PRO A 72 -6.09 0.44 -17.15
CA PRO A 72 -4.76 0.41 -17.79
C PRO A 72 -3.92 1.67 -17.60
N TRP A 73 -4.57 2.83 -17.49
CA TRP A 73 -3.88 4.11 -17.33
C TRP A 73 -3.17 4.23 -15.98
N THR A 74 -3.58 3.45 -14.96
CA THR A 74 -2.95 3.45 -13.63
C THR A 74 -1.55 2.83 -13.63
N VAL A 75 -1.15 2.15 -14.72
CA VAL A 75 0.24 1.68 -14.91
C VAL A 75 1.23 2.83 -14.79
N LEU A 76 0.87 4.02 -15.31
CA LEU A 76 1.67 5.24 -15.27
C LEU A 76 1.56 6.01 -13.94
N ALA A 77 0.67 5.60 -13.03
CA ALA A 77 0.44 6.25 -11.76
C ALA A 77 1.54 5.91 -10.73
N LEU A 78 2.78 6.27 -11.03
CA LEU A 78 3.95 5.99 -10.19
C LEU A 78 3.83 6.59 -8.77
N TRP A 79 3.05 7.66 -8.61
CA TRP A 79 2.79 8.29 -7.31
C TRP A 79 1.96 7.41 -6.35
N GLN A 80 1.13 6.51 -6.90
CA GLN A 80 0.36 5.55 -6.10
C GLN A 80 1.26 4.48 -5.45
N GLY A 81 2.52 4.38 -5.88
CA GLY A 81 3.47 3.34 -5.45
C GLY A 81 3.26 2.03 -6.20
N GLY A 82 3.71 0.92 -5.61
CA GLY A 82 3.64 -0.41 -6.21
C GLY A 82 4.87 -0.73 -7.06
N PHE A 83 5.85 -1.35 -6.40
CA PHE A 83 7.11 -1.78 -6.98
C PHE A 83 7.48 -3.15 -6.41
N SER A 84 7.83 -4.10 -7.27
CA SER A 84 8.28 -5.42 -6.84
C SER A 84 9.80 -5.41 -6.68
N LEU A 85 10.27 -5.75 -5.48
CA LEU A 85 11.69 -5.67 -5.13
C LEU A 85 12.56 -6.55 -6.04
N TRP A 86 12.17 -7.82 -6.19
CA TRP A 86 13.02 -8.82 -6.85
C TRP A 86 13.26 -8.53 -8.35
N PRO A 87 12.24 -8.23 -9.18
CA PRO A 87 12.48 -7.84 -10.57
C PRO A 87 13.44 -6.66 -10.72
N GLY A 88 13.32 -5.65 -9.84
CA GLY A 88 14.23 -4.50 -9.85
C GLY A 88 15.66 -4.85 -9.49
N VAL A 89 15.85 -5.62 -8.41
CA VAL A 89 17.18 -6.05 -7.95
C VAL A 89 17.88 -6.91 -9.00
N LEU A 90 17.15 -7.88 -9.59
CA LEU A 90 17.69 -8.76 -10.63
C LEU A 90 18.10 -7.96 -11.86
N ALA A 91 17.25 -7.07 -12.36
CA ALA A 91 17.56 -6.24 -13.52
C ALA A 91 18.76 -5.32 -13.26
N THR A 92 18.85 -4.72 -12.06
CA THR A 92 19.99 -3.90 -11.65
C THR A 92 21.30 -4.71 -11.67
N ALA A 93 21.30 -5.89 -11.05
CA ALA A 93 22.47 -6.77 -11.01
C ALA A 93 22.91 -7.21 -12.42
N VAL A 94 21.95 -7.58 -13.27
CA VAL A 94 22.21 -7.97 -14.66
C VAL A 94 22.86 -6.82 -15.45
N VAL A 95 22.33 -5.59 -15.34
CA VAL A 95 22.89 -4.42 -16.03
C VAL A 95 24.31 -4.11 -15.56
N ILE A 96 24.59 -4.20 -14.26
CA ILE A 96 25.93 -4.00 -13.70
C ILE A 96 26.92 -5.00 -14.32
N VAL A 97 26.57 -6.29 -14.31
CA VAL A 97 27.43 -7.37 -14.84
C VAL A 97 27.63 -7.24 -16.34
N MET A 98 26.58 -6.95 -17.10
CA MET A 98 26.64 -6.80 -18.55
C MET A 98 27.49 -5.59 -18.99
N LEU A 99 27.38 -4.45 -18.32
CA LEU A 99 28.05 -3.22 -18.75
C LEU A 99 29.48 -3.05 -18.22
N LEU A 100 29.84 -3.69 -17.10
CA LEU A 100 31.20 -3.61 -16.52
C LEU A 100 32.02 -4.89 -16.69
N GLY A 101 31.40 -6.03 -17.01
CA GLY A 101 32.11 -7.30 -17.19
C GLY A 101 32.85 -7.76 -15.92
N ARG A 102 34.00 -8.44 -16.07
CA ARG A 102 34.81 -8.98 -14.95
C ARG A 102 35.79 -7.97 -14.34
N GLN A 103 35.32 -6.76 -14.04
CA GLN A 103 36.12 -5.72 -13.38
C GLN A 103 35.97 -5.74 -11.86
N ARG A 104 36.97 -5.22 -11.13
CA ARG A 104 36.85 -4.99 -9.66
C ARG A 104 35.67 -4.08 -9.32
N ALA A 105 35.36 -3.12 -10.21
CA ALA A 105 34.20 -2.24 -10.09
C ALA A 105 32.86 -3.01 -10.10
N THR A 106 32.74 -4.09 -10.87
CA THR A 106 31.55 -4.94 -10.92
C THR A 106 31.30 -5.59 -9.56
N ALA A 107 32.33 -6.21 -8.98
CA ALA A 107 32.22 -6.83 -7.66
C ALA A 107 31.84 -5.81 -6.59
N GLY A 108 32.42 -4.60 -6.65
CA GLY A 108 32.09 -3.52 -5.73
C GLY A 108 30.62 -3.07 -5.82
N LEU A 109 30.08 -2.89 -7.04
CA LEU A 109 28.69 -2.48 -7.24
C LEU A 109 27.67 -3.58 -6.92
N VAL A 110 27.97 -4.84 -7.24
CA VAL A 110 27.09 -5.96 -6.87
C VAL A 110 27.08 -6.15 -5.36
N ALA A 111 28.24 -6.06 -4.69
CA ALA A 111 28.30 -6.12 -3.23
C ALA A 111 27.54 -4.97 -2.57
N SER A 112 27.68 -3.74 -3.09
CA SER A 112 26.92 -2.60 -2.56
C SER A 112 25.41 -2.78 -2.75
N LEU A 113 24.97 -3.25 -3.93
CA LEU A 113 23.57 -3.58 -4.18
C LEU A 113 23.05 -4.61 -3.16
N ALA A 114 23.78 -5.70 -2.94
CA ALA A 114 23.39 -6.74 -1.98
C ALA A 114 23.28 -6.22 -0.53
N VAL A 115 24.24 -5.39 -0.10
CA VAL A 115 24.22 -4.75 1.24
C VAL A 115 23.02 -3.81 1.37
N LEU A 116 22.77 -2.96 0.38
CA LEU A 116 21.67 -1.99 0.42
C LEU A 116 20.30 -2.68 0.36
N VAL A 117 20.14 -3.74 -0.43
CA VAL A 117 18.91 -4.55 -0.46
C VAL A 117 18.68 -5.22 0.89
N SER A 118 19.73 -5.78 1.51
CA SER A 118 19.62 -6.37 2.84
C SER A 118 19.25 -5.33 3.90
N ALA A 119 19.82 -4.13 3.82
CA ALA A 119 19.48 -3.01 4.67
C ALA A 119 18.02 -2.56 4.50
N GLN A 120 17.50 -2.51 3.26
CA GLN A 120 16.09 -2.22 2.99
C GLN A 120 15.17 -3.25 3.64
N ILE A 121 15.46 -4.54 3.46
CA ILE A 121 14.65 -5.64 4.02
C ILE A 121 14.66 -5.57 5.55
N ALA A 122 15.85 -5.44 6.15
CA ALA A 122 16.01 -5.32 7.59
C ALA A 122 15.29 -4.08 8.16
N ALA A 123 15.44 -2.92 7.52
CA ALA A 123 14.77 -1.70 7.94
C ALA A 123 13.24 -1.83 7.84
N THR A 124 12.74 -2.44 6.77
CA THR A 124 11.29 -2.68 6.60
C THR A 124 10.76 -3.60 7.69
N ALA A 125 11.49 -4.67 8.04
CA ALA A 125 11.10 -5.58 9.11
C ALA A 125 11.16 -4.92 10.50
N LEU A 126 12.19 -4.11 10.77
CA LEU A 126 12.36 -3.39 12.05
C LEU A 126 11.32 -2.28 12.25
N LEU A 127 10.87 -1.65 11.16
CA LEU A 127 9.91 -0.55 11.17
C LEU A 127 8.48 -1.00 10.89
N ALA A 128 8.25 -2.31 10.68
CA ALA A 128 6.93 -2.86 10.45
C ALA A 128 6.01 -2.52 11.66
N PRO A 129 4.84 -1.91 11.43
CA PRO A 129 3.92 -1.60 12.51
C PRO A 129 3.51 -2.87 13.26
N GLN A 130 3.58 -2.82 14.59
CA GLN A 130 3.09 -3.93 15.40
C GLN A 130 1.57 -4.05 15.25
N PRO A 131 1.03 -5.27 15.07
CA PRO A 131 -0.40 -5.50 15.03
C PRO A 131 -1.07 -4.96 16.29
N ARG A 132 -2.09 -4.12 16.13
CA ARG A 132 -2.84 -3.54 17.27
C ARG A 132 -4.23 -4.17 17.35
N PRO A 133 -4.77 -4.41 18.56
CA PRO A 133 -6.13 -4.91 18.68
C PRO A 133 -7.12 -3.88 18.11
N LEU A 134 -8.16 -4.37 17.43
CA LEU A 134 -9.31 -3.56 17.07
C LEU A 134 -9.99 -3.05 18.36
N PRO A 135 -10.33 -1.75 18.45
CA PRO A 135 -10.96 -1.21 19.65
C PRO A 135 -12.28 -1.92 19.92
N SER A 136 -12.53 -2.21 21.20
CA SER A 136 -13.80 -2.73 21.66
C SER A 136 -14.80 -1.60 21.90
N GLY A 137 -16.06 -1.79 21.55
CA GLY A 137 -17.15 -0.86 21.85
C GLY A 137 -17.87 -0.26 20.64
N PRO A 138 -17.20 0.08 19.51
CA PRO A 138 -17.91 0.64 18.36
C PRO A 138 -18.99 -0.31 17.83
N ILE A 139 -20.24 0.17 17.85
CA ILE A 139 -21.40 -0.52 17.28
C ILE A 139 -21.72 0.18 15.96
N LEU A 140 -21.53 -0.56 14.87
CA LEU A 140 -21.93 -0.11 13.54
C LEU A 140 -23.42 -0.38 13.34
N ALA A 141 -23.99 0.14 12.27
CA ALA A 141 -25.32 -0.23 11.82
C ALA A 141 -25.31 -0.61 10.33
N ASP A 142 -26.23 -1.48 9.91
CA ASP A 142 -26.51 -1.67 8.49
C ASP A 142 -27.45 -0.59 7.94
N MET A 143 -27.76 -0.66 6.65
CA MET A 143 -28.69 0.27 5.98
C MET A 143 -30.14 0.18 6.45
N ALA A 144 -30.49 -0.89 7.19
CA ALA A 144 -31.76 -1.06 7.90
C ALA A 144 -31.69 -0.60 9.37
N GLN A 145 -30.59 0.05 9.77
CA GLN A 145 -30.29 0.54 11.12
C GLN A 145 -30.24 -0.57 12.19
N ARG A 146 -29.96 -1.82 11.79
CA ARG A 146 -29.73 -2.91 12.75
C ARG A 146 -28.30 -2.83 13.27
N PRO A 147 -28.09 -2.94 14.60
CA PRO A 147 -26.77 -2.83 15.19
C PRO A 147 -25.89 -4.03 14.80
N ILE A 148 -24.63 -3.74 14.48
CA ILE A 148 -23.58 -4.70 14.14
C ILE A 148 -22.36 -4.36 15.03
N PRO A 149 -22.18 -5.07 16.15
CA PRO A 149 -20.97 -4.96 16.94
C PRO A 149 -19.77 -5.35 16.08
N ILE A 150 -18.74 -4.51 16.02
CA ILE A 150 -17.59 -4.78 15.15
C ILE A 150 -16.84 -6.06 15.55
N GLU A 151 -16.92 -6.45 16.83
CA GLU A 151 -16.34 -7.65 17.39
C GLU A 151 -17.03 -8.93 16.91
N SER A 152 -18.28 -8.83 16.43
CA SER A 152 -19.00 -9.97 15.85
C SER A 152 -18.36 -10.49 14.56
N LEU A 153 -17.47 -9.71 13.94
CA LEU A 153 -16.73 -10.05 12.73
C LEU A 153 -15.44 -10.81 13.01
N ARG A 154 -15.06 -11.01 14.28
CA ARG A 154 -13.92 -11.85 14.65
C ARG A 154 -14.14 -13.31 14.25
N GLY A 155 -13.05 -14.03 14.07
CA GLY A 155 -13.05 -15.42 13.61
C GLY A 155 -12.80 -15.58 12.12
N GLN A 156 -12.81 -14.48 11.35
CA GLN A 156 -12.39 -14.44 9.95
C GLN A 156 -11.70 -13.11 9.65
N PRO A 157 -10.76 -13.05 8.69
CA PRO A 157 -10.17 -11.78 8.27
C PRO A 157 -11.23 -10.88 7.62
N PHE A 158 -11.10 -9.56 7.79
CA PHE A 158 -12.00 -8.57 7.16
C PHE A 158 -11.30 -7.22 6.96
N VAL A 159 -11.88 -6.40 6.09
CA VAL A 159 -11.40 -5.05 5.77
C VAL A 159 -12.45 -4.02 6.17
N VAL A 160 -12.00 -2.90 6.73
CA VAL A 160 -12.85 -1.74 7.04
C VAL A 160 -12.33 -0.53 6.28
N ASN A 161 -13.17 0.13 5.49
CA ASN A 161 -12.87 1.41 4.87
C ASN A 161 -13.74 2.51 5.49
N LEU A 162 -13.11 3.53 6.06
CA LEU A 162 -13.76 4.68 6.66
C LEU A 162 -13.96 5.76 5.60
N TRP A 163 -15.20 6.17 5.35
CA TRP A 163 -15.54 7.12 4.29
C TRP A 163 -16.68 8.06 4.68
N ALA A 164 -16.90 9.10 3.87
CA ALA A 164 -18.04 10.02 4.00
C ALA A 164 -18.48 10.55 2.63
N THR A 165 -19.76 10.93 2.48
CA THR A 165 -20.33 11.41 1.21
C THR A 165 -19.77 12.76 0.78
N TRP A 166 -19.25 13.56 1.72
CA TRP A 166 -18.62 14.84 1.46
C TRP A 166 -17.11 14.75 1.17
N CYS A 167 -16.50 13.57 1.34
CA CYS A 167 -15.06 13.34 1.15
C CYS A 167 -14.75 13.05 -0.33
N PRO A 168 -14.09 13.96 -1.08
CA PRO A 168 -13.82 13.76 -2.51
C PRO A 168 -12.97 12.53 -2.86
N PRO A 169 -11.86 12.22 -2.16
CA PRO A 169 -11.11 10.99 -2.45
C PRO A 169 -11.91 9.73 -2.17
N CYS A 170 -12.72 9.74 -1.10
CA CYS A 170 -13.61 8.62 -0.78
C CYS A 170 -14.58 8.35 -1.94
N ARG A 171 -15.25 9.39 -2.45
CA ARG A 171 -16.19 9.24 -3.58
C ARG A 171 -15.55 8.62 -4.82
N ARG A 172 -14.27 8.94 -5.10
CA ARG A 172 -13.56 8.38 -6.26
C ARG A 172 -13.27 6.89 -6.13
N GLU A 173 -12.96 6.40 -4.93
CA GLU A 173 -12.66 4.98 -4.72
C GLU A 173 -13.92 4.12 -4.53
N MET A 174 -15.07 4.70 -4.16
CA MET A 174 -16.30 3.95 -3.84
C MET A 174 -16.74 2.94 -4.93
N PRO A 175 -16.79 3.27 -6.23
CA PRO A 175 -17.17 2.30 -7.25
C PRO A 175 -16.25 1.07 -7.29
N MET A 176 -14.93 1.30 -7.18
CA MET A 176 -13.93 0.23 -7.14
C MET A 176 -14.04 -0.60 -5.86
N MET A 177 -14.25 0.05 -4.71
CA MET A 177 -14.40 -0.61 -3.42
C MET A 177 -15.63 -1.54 -3.40
N ILE A 178 -16.76 -1.09 -3.95
CA ILE A 178 -18.00 -1.89 -4.03
C ILE A 178 -17.81 -3.08 -4.98
N ASP A 179 -17.19 -2.85 -6.14
CA ASP A 179 -16.90 -3.91 -7.11
C ASP A 179 -15.99 -5.00 -6.51
N VAL A 180 -14.90 -4.61 -5.86
CA VAL A 180 -14.00 -5.57 -5.18
C VAL A 180 -14.72 -6.26 -4.02
N ALA A 181 -15.51 -5.54 -3.23
CA ALA A 181 -16.26 -6.12 -2.10
C ALA A 181 -17.28 -7.17 -2.56
N ALA A 182 -17.88 -7.01 -3.74
CA ALA A 182 -18.85 -7.96 -4.29
C ALA A 182 -18.21 -9.29 -4.73
N GLY A 183 -16.93 -9.28 -5.11
CA GLY A 183 -16.20 -10.46 -5.59
C GLY A 183 -15.19 -11.04 -4.61
N SER A 184 -15.07 -10.47 -3.40
CA SER A 184 -14.05 -10.85 -2.40
C SER A 184 -14.61 -11.86 -1.41
N ASP A 185 -13.84 -12.93 -1.14
CA ASP A 185 -14.14 -13.88 -0.06
C ASP A 185 -13.90 -13.26 1.33
N ILE A 186 -12.97 -12.31 1.42
CA ILE A 186 -12.75 -11.50 2.62
C ILE A 186 -13.80 -10.38 2.65
N PRO A 187 -14.63 -10.27 3.72
CA PRO A 187 -15.61 -9.20 3.85
C PRO A 187 -14.93 -7.82 3.85
N ILE A 188 -15.49 -6.90 3.06
CA ILE A 188 -15.07 -5.50 3.03
C ILE A 188 -16.24 -4.65 3.49
N LEU A 189 -16.09 -3.97 4.63
CA LEU A 189 -17.09 -3.10 5.21
C LEU A 189 -16.77 -1.64 4.89
N LEU A 190 -17.64 -0.99 4.13
CA LEU A 190 -17.53 0.43 3.79
C LEU A 190 -18.31 1.25 4.82
N VAL A 191 -17.60 1.66 5.87
CA VAL A 191 -18.18 2.28 7.06
C VAL A 191 -18.24 3.79 6.88
N ASN A 192 -19.46 4.30 6.67
CA ASN A 192 -19.73 5.72 6.61
C ASN A 192 -19.61 6.37 8.00
N GLN A 193 -18.90 7.50 8.09
CA GLN A 193 -18.56 8.15 9.35
C GLN A 193 -19.38 9.44 9.57
N GLY A 194 -20.20 9.46 10.62
CA GLY A 194 -20.85 10.68 11.12
C GLY A 194 -22.00 11.22 10.26
N GLU A 195 -22.66 10.37 9.46
CA GLU A 195 -23.81 10.77 8.64
C GLU A 195 -25.03 9.88 8.87
N ASP A 196 -26.20 10.48 8.72
CA ASP A 196 -27.48 9.76 8.81
C ASP A 196 -27.70 8.86 7.60
N VAL A 197 -28.43 7.75 7.82
CA VAL A 197 -28.75 6.75 6.79
C VAL A 197 -29.42 7.36 5.56
N SER A 198 -30.23 8.41 5.72
CA SER A 198 -30.91 9.09 4.60
C SER A 198 -29.90 9.74 3.65
N ARG A 199 -28.90 10.45 4.18
CA ARG A 199 -27.85 11.10 3.37
C ARG A 199 -27.04 10.06 2.60
N VAL A 200 -26.68 8.97 3.26
CA VAL A 200 -25.92 7.87 2.66
C VAL A 200 -26.75 7.19 1.55
N ARG A 201 -28.01 6.89 1.82
CA ARG A 201 -28.93 6.29 0.84
C ARG A 201 -29.12 7.17 -0.40
N ASP A 202 -29.33 8.47 -0.19
CA ASP A 202 -29.50 9.42 -1.29
C ASP A 202 -28.22 9.52 -2.14
N TYR A 203 -27.04 9.47 -1.52
CA TYR A 203 -25.77 9.42 -2.24
C TYR A 203 -25.66 8.16 -3.09
N LEU A 204 -25.89 6.98 -2.51
CA LEU A 204 -25.78 5.71 -3.22
C LEU A 204 -26.78 5.63 -4.39
N ALA A 205 -28.01 6.11 -4.19
CA ALA A 205 -29.03 6.15 -5.24
C ALA A 205 -28.63 7.08 -6.39
N ARG A 206 -28.08 8.27 -6.09
CA ARG A 206 -27.62 9.22 -7.13
C ARG A 206 -26.45 8.68 -7.95
N GLU A 207 -25.54 7.97 -7.30
CA GLU A 207 -24.33 7.43 -7.94
C GLU A 207 -24.55 6.04 -8.53
N GLY A 208 -25.73 5.43 -8.35
CA GLY A 208 -26.05 4.09 -8.85
C GLY A 208 -25.25 2.98 -8.17
N LEU A 209 -24.90 3.16 -6.89
CA LEU A 209 -24.03 2.26 -6.13
C LEU A 209 -24.83 1.29 -5.27
N ALA A 210 -24.38 0.03 -5.21
CA ALA A 210 -24.97 -0.98 -4.34
C ALA A 210 -24.65 -0.71 -2.85
N ASP A 211 -25.54 -1.12 -1.96
CA ASP A 211 -25.46 -0.81 -0.53
C ASP A 211 -25.09 -2.02 0.37
N THR A 212 -24.86 -3.18 -0.22
CA THR A 212 -24.62 -4.46 0.47
C THR A 212 -23.44 -4.43 1.45
N SER A 213 -22.36 -3.78 1.03
CA SER A 213 -21.12 -3.63 1.82
C SER A 213 -21.11 -2.40 2.72
N ILE A 214 -22.14 -1.55 2.66
CA ILE A 214 -22.20 -0.29 3.40
C ILE A 214 -22.58 -0.55 4.86
N ARG A 215 -21.85 0.10 5.76
CA ARG A 215 -22.17 0.18 7.18
C ARG A 215 -22.18 1.64 7.60
N LEU A 216 -22.87 1.93 8.69
CA LEU A 216 -23.05 3.26 9.24
C LEU A 216 -22.39 3.33 10.61
N ASP A 217 -21.66 4.41 10.86
CA ASP A 217 -21.15 4.80 12.16
C ASP A 217 -21.58 6.27 12.39
N PRO A 218 -22.86 6.49 12.76
CA PRO A 218 -23.43 7.83 12.85
C PRO A 218 -22.76 8.69 13.93
N LEU A 219 -22.10 8.06 14.91
CA LEU A 219 -21.36 8.74 15.96
C LEU A 219 -19.88 8.94 15.61
N GLY A 220 -19.37 8.34 14.54
CA GLY A 220 -17.95 8.35 14.19
C GLY A 220 -17.06 7.69 15.24
N ALA A 221 -17.64 6.79 16.05
CA ALA A 221 -16.98 6.20 17.21
C ALA A 221 -15.81 5.29 16.80
N LEU A 222 -15.88 4.65 15.63
CA LEU A 222 -14.82 3.80 15.13
C LEU A 222 -13.59 4.61 14.71
N GLY A 223 -13.79 5.69 13.95
CA GLY A 223 -12.70 6.60 13.58
C GLY A 223 -12.00 7.19 14.81
N GLU A 224 -12.78 7.64 15.79
CA GLU A 224 -12.27 8.15 17.06
C GLU A 224 -11.47 7.08 17.83
N ALA A 225 -12.03 5.87 18.00
CA ALA A 225 -11.38 4.80 18.75
C ALA A 225 -10.07 4.31 18.11
N ILE A 226 -9.94 4.41 16.78
CA ILE A 226 -8.72 4.06 16.05
C ILE A 226 -7.70 5.22 16.05
N GLY A 227 -8.13 6.41 16.46
CA GLY A 227 -7.31 7.62 16.53
C GLY A 227 -7.07 8.23 15.16
N THR A 228 -7.98 8.05 14.20
CA THR A 228 -7.90 8.67 12.87
C THR A 228 -9.14 9.49 12.56
N ARG A 229 -8.92 10.71 12.07
CA ARG A 229 -9.95 11.56 11.46
C ARG A 229 -9.70 11.76 9.96
N ALA A 230 -8.64 11.14 9.44
CA ALA A 230 -8.30 11.22 8.03
C ALA A 230 -9.17 10.22 7.25
N MET A 231 -9.71 10.68 6.12
CA MET A 231 -10.50 9.84 5.22
C MET A 231 -10.04 10.03 3.77
N PRO A 232 -10.06 8.96 2.96
CA PRO A 232 -10.40 7.59 3.37
C PRO A 232 -9.30 6.96 4.23
N THR A 233 -9.68 6.02 5.09
CA THR A 233 -8.73 5.15 5.82
C THR A 233 -9.20 3.71 5.68
N THR A 234 -8.34 2.84 5.14
CA THR A 234 -8.60 1.41 4.99
C THR A 234 -7.80 0.61 6.01
N LEU A 235 -8.46 -0.29 6.72
CA LEU A 235 -7.92 -1.13 7.77
C LEU A 235 -8.03 -2.58 7.33
N PHE A 236 -6.95 -3.33 7.50
CA PHE A 236 -6.89 -4.77 7.23
C PHE A 236 -6.76 -5.51 8.55
N ILE A 237 -7.79 -6.28 8.89
CA ILE A 237 -7.98 -6.93 10.18
C ILE A 237 -7.91 -8.45 9.98
N ASP A 238 -7.13 -9.13 10.80
CA ASP A 238 -7.05 -10.60 10.79
C ASP A 238 -8.21 -11.27 11.54
N ALA A 239 -8.23 -12.60 11.53
CA ALA A 239 -9.23 -13.40 12.24
C ALA A 239 -9.24 -13.19 13.77
N ASP A 240 -8.10 -12.82 14.36
CA ASP A 240 -7.96 -12.53 15.79
C ASP A 240 -8.51 -11.14 16.17
N GLY A 241 -8.96 -10.35 15.19
CA GLY A 241 -9.42 -8.98 15.39
C GLY A 241 -8.26 -8.00 15.64
N ARG A 242 -7.09 -8.24 15.06
CA ARG A 242 -5.93 -7.36 15.09
C ARG A 242 -5.78 -6.64 13.76
N ILE A 243 -5.62 -5.33 13.83
CA ILE A 243 -5.29 -4.47 12.69
C ILE A 243 -3.84 -4.78 12.31
N ARG A 244 -3.67 -5.47 11.18
CA ARG A 244 -2.36 -5.82 10.59
C ARG A 244 -1.79 -4.71 9.75
N ARG A 245 -2.67 -3.97 9.06
CA ARG A 245 -2.28 -2.86 8.19
C ARG A 245 -3.33 -1.75 8.22
N THR A 246 -2.85 -0.53 8.13
CA THR A 246 -3.64 0.66 7.87
C THR A 246 -3.14 1.28 6.57
N HIS A 247 -4.05 1.82 5.77
CA HIS A 247 -3.77 2.56 4.55
C HIS A 247 -4.56 3.86 4.62
N THR A 248 -3.85 4.98 4.76
CA THR A 248 -4.43 6.32 4.81
C THR A 248 -4.42 6.95 3.42
N GLY A 249 -5.56 7.49 2.98
CA GLY A 249 -5.75 8.09 1.66
C GLY A 249 -6.31 7.11 0.62
N GLU A 250 -6.56 7.63 -0.58
CA GLU A 250 -7.18 6.87 -1.68
C GLU A 250 -6.39 5.60 -1.99
N ILE A 251 -7.06 4.45 -2.04
CA ILE A 251 -6.44 3.16 -2.32
C ILE A 251 -6.69 2.74 -3.78
N SER A 252 -5.65 2.31 -4.48
CA SER A 252 -5.80 1.77 -5.83
C SER A 252 -6.29 0.32 -5.78
N ARG A 253 -6.96 -0.13 -6.85
CA ARG A 253 -7.38 -1.53 -7.00
C ARG A 253 -6.23 -2.51 -6.81
N ALA A 254 -5.08 -2.23 -7.42
CA ALA A 254 -3.89 -3.08 -7.29
C ALA A 254 -3.38 -3.16 -5.84
N ALA A 255 -3.38 -2.04 -5.11
CA ALA A 255 -2.96 -2.01 -3.71
C ALA A 255 -3.94 -2.77 -2.80
N LEU A 256 -5.25 -2.60 -3.02
CA LEU A 256 -6.29 -3.30 -2.28
C LEU A 256 -6.18 -4.82 -2.49
N LEU A 257 -6.13 -5.28 -3.74
CA LEU A 257 -6.02 -6.71 -4.06
C LEU A 257 -4.72 -7.33 -3.55
N ALA A 258 -3.60 -6.60 -3.60
CA ALA A 258 -2.35 -7.07 -3.01
C ALA A 258 -2.47 -7.24 -1.49
N ALA A 259 -3.08 -6.28 -0.80
CA ALA A 259 -3.26 -6.34 0.64
C ALA A 259 -4.25 -7.44 1.07
N LEU A 260 -5.29 -7.73 0.28
CA LEU A 260 -6.19 -8.87 0.50
C LEU A 260 -5.44 -10.20 0.43
N ARG A 261 -4.63 -10.41 -0.62
CA ARG A 261 -3.80 -11.63 -0.73
C ARG A 261 -2.81 -11.80 0.42
N ASP A 262 -2.23 -10.71 0.89
CA ASP A 262 -1.34 -10.75 2.05
C ASP A 262 -2.09 -11.13 3.34
N LEU A 263 -3.34 -10.68 3.48
CA LEU A 263 -4.21 -11.02 4.62
C LEU A 263 -4.65 -12.49 4.59
N GLU A 264 -4.96 -13.04 3.41
CA GLU A 264 -5.26 -14.47 3.22
C GLU A 264 -4.08 -15.36 3.63
N ARG A 265 -2.86 -15.01 3.22
CA ARG A 265 -1.64 -15.77 3.57
C ARG A 265 -1.33 -15.80 5.06
N MET A 266 -1.82 -14.82 5.83
CA MET A 266 -1.64 -14.79 7.28
C MET A 266 -2.65 -15.65 8.03
N THR A 267 -3.75 -16.03 7.37
CA THR A 267 -4.85 -16.80 7.96
C THR A 267 -4.86 -18.27 7.55
N SER A 268 -4.09 -18.65 6.52
CA SER A 268 -3.76 -20.03 6.14
C SER A 268 -2.62 -20.62 6.97
#